data_AF-A0A7Y5K8D8-F1
#
_entry.id   AF-A0A7Y5K8D8-F1
#
_cell.length_a   1.000
_cell.length_b   1.000
_cell.length_c   1.000
_cell.angle_alpha   90.00
_cell.angle_beta   90.00
_cell.angle_gamma   90.00
#
_symmetry.space_group_name_H-M   'P 1'
#
loop_
_entity.id
_entity.type
_entity.pdbx_description
1 polymer ?
#
loop_
_entity_poly.entity_id
_entity_poly.type
_entity_poly.pdbx_seq_one_letter_code
_entity_poly.pdbx_strand_id
1 'polypeptide(L)'
;MLGVGTSLLAPAGPFPPIVGYALWKARGHDFSECNKLLTLMLKNNFELCYGLDGGAEEEYIAPQLLPSTRPAFEWNDAGNLLFRLQYPFMPKGIITRMIVRLHEWIERESDEGLVWERGVVLRKHGVRAQVTEEITKQEGLKVINIVLDGPASAQKDLLADLRAELRAIHDKSFRGINVKEMVPIPEQPEIAVPYEHLLLLEDKGIERFIPQGYSEEVEVRRLLNGIEPPQKRRREYERYEEDIHVHVHNEFKPTMTQSVNQNVQQTATSTFNVTVHFESLLGSMNELREELEPVAPEEAKEIADLRERLKKLEGTKEEDKAKAKESTALSKTRRWLESVNDTSTVLGKTVEKIKGGVGIVQDVAKHYNKIAEWCGLPQVPSVLLK
;
A
#
# COMPACT_ATOMS: atom_id res chain seq x y z
N MET A 1 -18.93 -32.47 43.96
CA MET A 1 -17.62 -32.05 43.43
C MET A 1 -17.33 -32.87 42.20
N LEU A 2 -17.59 -32.34 41.01
CA LEU A 2 -17.17 -32.89 39.74
C LEU A 2 -16.49 -31.75 39.00
N GLY A 3 -15.17 -31.88 38.80
CA GLY A 3 -14.36 -30.91 38.07
C GLY A 3 -14.68 -31.00 36.59
N VAL A 4 -15.09 -29.87 36.01
CA VAL A 4 -15.18 -29.71 34.57
C VAL A 4 -13.88 -29.05 34.13
N GLY A 5 -12.95 -29.88 33.65
CA GLY A 5 -11.83 -29.41 32.86
C GLY A 5 -12.32 -29.19 31.43
N THR A 6 -12.56 -27.94 31.03
CA THR A 6 -12.68 -27.57 29.62
C THR A 6 -11.29 -27.21 29.10
N SER A 7 -10.62 -28.24 28.57
CA SER A 7 -9.57 -28.09 27.55
C SER A 7 -10.16 -27.34 26.36
N LEU A 8 -9.58 -26.19 26.02
CA LEU A 8 -9.97 -25.37 24.86
C LEU A 8 -8.70 -25.14 24.03
N LEU A 9 -8.15 -26.23 23.48
CA LEU A 9 -7.08 -26.19 22.49
C LEU A 9 -7.32 -27.20 21.36
N ALA A 10 -7.54 -26.62 20.17
CA ALA A 10 -7.49 -27.13 18.80
C ALA A 10 -8.57 -28.11 18.30
N PRO A 11 -9.17 -27.79 17.15
CA PRO A 11 -9.09 -28.67 15.99
C PRO A 11 -8.42 -27.99 14.79
N ALA A 12 -7.76 -28.80 13.99
CA ALA A 12 -7.37 -28.48 12.63
C ALA A 12 -8.62 -28.47 11.72
N GLY A 13 -8.82 -27.40 10.96
CA GLY A 13 -10.03 -27.07 10.18
C GLY A 13 -10.32 -25.57 10.27
N PRO A 14 -11.03 -24.94 9.31
CA PRO A 14 -11.17 -23.49 9.24
C PRO A 14 -11.80 -22.98 10.54
N PHE A 15 -11.15 -22.00 11.19
CA PHE A 15 -11.72 -21.40 12.39
C PHE A 15 -13.14 -20.88 12.10
N PRO A 16 -14.05 -21.04 13.07
CA PRO A 16 -15.48 -21.05 12.85
C PRO A 16 -16.00 -19.68 12.44
N PRO A 17 -17.24 -19.63 11.91
CA PRO A 17 -18.05 -18.44 11.90
C PRO A 17 -17.87 -17.66 13.19
N ILE A 18 -17.83 -16.33 13.13
CA ILE A 18 -17.91 -15.49 14.31
C ILE A 18 -19.11 -15.95 15.12
N VAL A 19 -18.85 -16.70 16.18
CA VAL A 19 -19.80 -16.93 17.28
C VAL A 19 -19.84 -15.63 18.10
N GLY A 20 -20.15 -14.52 17.42
CA GLY A 20 -20.02 -13.16 17.95
C GLY A 20 -20.98 -12.94 19.10
N TYR A 21 -22.19 -13.48 18.96
CA TYR A 21 -23.20 -13.39 20.00
C TYR A 21 -22.81 -14.14 21.27
N ALA A 22 -22.27 -15.36 21.20
CA ALA A 22 -21.93 -16.10 22.41
C ALA A 22 -20.77 -15.44 23.17
N LEU A 23 -19.75 -14.94 22.45
CA LEU A 23 -18.61 -14.26 23.05
C LEU A 23 -19.00 -12.94 23.72
N TRP A 24 -19.80 -12.11 23.05
CA TRP A 24 -20.25 -10.84 23.61
C TRP A 24 -21.25 -11.02 24.74
N LYS A 25 -22.16 -11.99 24.64
CA LYS A 25 -23.08 -12.36 25.72
C LYS A 25 -22.33 -12.84 26.97
N ALA A 26 -21.26 -13.62 26.81
CA ALA A 26 -20.39 -14.02 27.92
C ALA A 26 -19.68 -12.83 28.60
N ARG A 27 -19.53 -11.70 27.90
CA ARG A 27 -18.98 -10.44 28.42
C ARG A 27 -20.04 -9.46 28.95
N GLY A 28 -21.30 -9.89 29.02
CA GLY A 28 -22.39 -9.11 29.61
C GLY A 28 -23.14 -8.19 28.65
N HIS A 29 -22.87 -8.28 27.34
CA HIS A 29 -23.62 -7.52 26.34
C HIS A 29 -25.00 -8.12 26.09
N ASP A 30 -26.01 -7.26 25.94
CA ASP A 30 -27.34 -7.72 25.55
C ASP A 30 -27.43 -7.98 24.04
N PHE A 31 -28.52 -8.63 23.62
CA PHE A 31 -28.73 -8.99 22.22
C PHE A 31 -28.81 -7.76 21.29
N SER A 32 -29.37 -6.64 21.77
CA SER A 32 -29.50 -5.41 20.99
C SER A 32 -28.15 -4.74 20.77
N GLU A 33 -27.29 -4.73 21.80
CA GLU A 33 -25.91 -4.25 21.71
C GLU A 33 -25.09 -5.10 20.74
N CYS A 34 -25.20 -6.44 20.83
CA CYS A 34 -24.52 -7.37 19.93
C CYS A 34 -24.93 -7.12 18.46
N ASN A 35 -26.23 -6.94 18.19
CA ASN A 35 -26.73 -6.63 16.85
C ASN A 35 -26.19 -5.31 16.30
N LYS A 36 -26.12 -4.27 17.14
CA LYS A 36 -25.58 -2.96 16.74
C LYS A 36 -24.10 -3.08 16.38
N LEU A 37 -23.31 -3.77 17.20
CA LEU A 37 -21.89 -4.00 16.92
C LEU A 37 -21.69 -4.78 15.62
N LEU A 38 -22.43 -5.87 15.45
CA LEU A 38 -22.39 -6.65 14.22
C LEU A 38 -22.74 -5.80 13.00
N THR A 39 -23.83 -5.03 13.06
CA THR A 39 -24.24 -4.13 11.98
C THR A 39 -23.11 -3.18 11.59
N LEU A 40 -22.40 -2.61 12.55
CA LEU A 40 -21.25 -1.73 12.31
C LEU A 40 -20.07 -2.47 11.64
N MET A 41 -19.89 -3.76 11.91
CA MET A 41 -18.78 -4.54 11.35
C MET A 41 -18.99 -4.95 9.88
N LEU A 42 -20.23 -4.97 9.39
CA LEU A 42 -20.55 -5.47 8.05
C LEU A 42 -20.04 -4.59 6.89
N LYS A 43 -20.08 -5.17 5.68
CA LYS A 43 -19.69 -4.56 4.38
C LYS A 43 -20.15 -3.11 4.17
N ASN A 44 -21.32 -2.74 4.68
CA ASN A 44 -21.89 -1.39 4.48
C ASN A 44 -21.38 -0.33 5.47
N ASN A 45 -20.58 -0.74 6.47
CA ASN A 45 -20.05 0.14 7.51
C ASN A 45 -18.52 0.04 7.57
N PHE A 46 -17.96 -0.70 8.53
CA PHE A 46 -16.50 -0.79 8.73
C PHE A 46 -15.81 -1.84 7.86
N GLU A 47 -16.55 -2.66 7.11
CA GLU A 47 -15.98 -3.64 6.18
C GLU A 47 -15.03 -4.65 6.90
N LEU A 48 -15.41 -5.08 8.11
CA LEU A 48 -14.63 -5.99 8.97
C LEU A 48 -15.04 -7.45 8.84
N CYS A 49 -16.32 -7.71 8.53
CA CYS A 49 -16.82 -9.05 8.29
C CYS A 49 -17.92 -9.09 7.21
N TYR A 50 -18.20 -10.29 6.70
CA TYR A 50 -19.30 -10.59 5.80
C TYR A 50 -20.06 -11.83 6.27
N GLY A 51 -21.34 -11.93 5.92
CA GLY A 51 -22.19 -13.08 6.25
C GLY A 51 -22.06 -14.21 5.22
N LEU A 52 -22.30 -15.45 5.65
CA LEU A 52 -22.38 -16.60 4.76
C LEU A 52 -23.82 -16.84 4.29
N ASP A 53 -24.03 -16.89 2.98
CA ASP A 53 -25.33 -17.27 2.41
C ASP A 53 -25.64 -18.75 2.64
N GLY A 54 -26.88 -19.06 3.04
CA GLY A 54 -27.44 -20.42 3.05
C GLY A 54 -27.16 -21.26 4.30
N GLY A 55 -26.52 -20.71 5.33
CA GLY A 55 -26.32 -21.37 6.62
C GLY A 55 -27.58 -21.38 7.50
N ALA A 56 -27.72 -22.43 8.31
CA ALA A 56 -28.62 -22.39 9.46
C ALA A 56 -27.91 -21.60 10.58
N GLU A 57 -28.39 -20.39 10.84
CA GLU A 57 -27.86 -19.39 11.80
C GLU A 57 -26.80 -18.41 11.27
N GLU A 58 -26.69 -17.29 12.01
CA GLU A 58 -26.01 -16.03 11.68
C GLU A 58 -24.47 -16.16 11.64
N GLU A 59 -23.96 -16.84 10.62
CA GLU A 59 -22.52 -17.09 10.44
C GLU A 59 -21.81 -15.95 9.70
N TYR A 60 -20.73 -15.43 10.28
CA TYR A 60 -19.92 -14.35 9.69
C TYR A 60 -18.44 -14.68 9.63
N ILE A 61 -17.75 -14.21 8.60
CA ILE A 61 -16.30 -14.33 8.46
C ILE A 61 -15.68 -12.94 8.61
N ALA A 62 -14.71 -12.81 9.51
CA ALA A 62 -13.79 -11.66 9.55
C ALA A 62 -12.44 -12.08 8.93
N PRO A 63 -12.07 -11.56 7.74
CA PRO A 63 -10.86 -12.00 7.05
C PRO A 63 -9.56 -11.82 7.83
N GLN A 64 -9.51 -10.83 8.72
CA GLN A 64 -8.35 -10.57 9.60
C GLN A 64 -8.11 -11.68 10.65
N LEU A 65 -9.08 -12.56 10.87
CA LEU A 65 -8.98 -13.70 11.79
C LEU A 65 -8.73 -15.02 11.06
N LEU A 66 -8.67 -14.99 9.73
CA LEU A 66 -8.35 -16.17 8.94
C LEU A 66 -6.87 -16.55 9.13
N PRO A 67 -6.51 -17.81 8.87
CA PRO A 67 -5.11 -18.21 8.81
C PRO A 67 -4.34 -17.40 7.75
N SER A 68 -3.06 -17.16 8.00
CA SER A 68 -2.16 -16.60 7.00
C SER A 68 -1.76 -17.60 5.92
N THR A 69 -1.95 -18.90 6.18
CA THR A 69 -1.67 -20.00 5.25
C THR A 69 -2.70 -20.02 4.12
N ARG A 70 -2.21 -19.96 2.88
CA ARG A 70 -3.03 -20.09 1.67
C ARG A 70 -3.60 -21.52 1.57
N PRO A 71 -4.90 -21.71 1.30
CA PRO A 71 -5.48 -23.02 1.03
C PRO A 71 -4.93 -23.60 -0.28
N ALA A 72 -4.88 -24.92 -0.38
CA ALA A 72 -4.52 -25.60 -1.61
C ALA A 72 -5.69 -25.53 -2.60
N PHE A 73 -5.40 -25.19 -3.86
CA PHE A 73 -6.36 -25.21 -4.96
C PHE A 73 -5.59 -25.34 -6.28
N GLU A 74 -6.25 -25.86 -7.31
CA GLU A 74 -5.66 -25.95 -8.65
C GLU A 74 -5.65 -24.57 -9.32
N TRP A 75 -4.57 -24.24 -10.04
CA TRP A 75 -4.44 -23.01 -10.81
C TRP A 75 -3.83 -23.31 -12.18
N ASN A 76 -4.34 -22.68 -13.22
CA ASN A 76 -3.77 -22.76 -14.56
C ASN A 76 -2.77 -21.62 -14.74
N ASP A 77 -1.50 -21.92 -14.98
CA ASP A 77 -0.45 -20.91 -15.17
C ASP A 77 -0.39 -20.36 -16.61
N ALA A 78 -1.10 -20.97 -17.55
CA ALA A 78 -1.03 -20.61 -18.97
C ALA A 78 -1.97 -19.47 -19.36
N GLY A 79 -1.41 -18.41 -19.96
CA GLY A 79 -2.21 -17.32 -20.55
C GLY A 79 -2.78 -16.34 -19.52
N ASN A 80 -2.19 -16.30 -18.32
CA ASN A 80 -2.66 -15.44 -17.25
C ASN A 80 -2.37 -13.96 -17.52
N LEU A 81 -3.34 -13.12 -17.17
CA LEU A 81 -3.11 -11.68 -17.04
C LEU A 81 -2.54 -11.40 -15.65
N LEU A 82 -1.48 -10.59 -15.63
CA LEU A 82 -0.80 -10.19 -14.41
C LEU A 82 -0.97 -8.70 -14.19
N PHE A 83 -1.28 -8.32 -12.97
CA PHE A 83 -1.32 -6.92 -12.54
C PHE A 83 -0.81 -6.80 -11.11
N ARG A 84 -0.16 -5.69 -10.78
CA ARG A 84 0.42 -5.48 -9.46
C ARG A 84 0.18 -4.06 -8.99
N LEU A 85 -0.23 -3.91 -7.75
CA LEU A 85 -0.25 -2.63 -7.04
C LEU A 85 0.93 -2.61 -6.08
N GLN A 86 1.79 -1.62 -6.24
CA GLN A 86 3.00 -1.46 -5.44
C GLN A 86 2.85 -0.28 -4.48
N TYR A 87 3.08 -0.56 -3.20
CA TYR A 87 2.86 0.41 -2.14
C TYR A 87 4.20 0.80 -1.52
N PRO A 88 4.53 2.11 -1.47
CA PRO A 88 5.63 2.58 -0.63
C PRO A 88 5.31 2.37 0.86
N PHE A 89 4.02 2.51 1.22
CA PHE A 89 3.46 2.17 2.52
C PHE A 89 2.12 1.47 2.31
N MET A 90 2.02 0.20 2.69
CA MET A 90 0.80 -0.57 2.52
C MET A 90 -0.16 -0.36 3.70
N PRO A 91 -1.40 0.08 3.45
CA PRO A 91 -2.41 0.19 4.49
C PRO A 91 -2.76 -1.15 5.09
N LYS A 92 -2.82 -1.19 6.43
CA LYS A 92 -3.34 -2.37 7.12
C LYS A 92 -4.81 -2.59 6.74
N GLY A 93 -5.14 -3.81 6.37
CA GLY A 93 -6.51 -4.23 6.09
C GLY A 93 -7.05 -3.90 4.71
N ILE A 94 -6.21 -3.45 3.76
CA ILE A 94 -6.67 -3.24 2.38
C ILE A 94 -7.20 -4.54 1.75
N ILE A 95 -6.46 -5.65 1.89
CA ILE A 95 -6.90 -6.96 1.40
C ILE A 95 -8.13 -7.46 2.14
N THR A 96 -8.14 -7.38 3.47
CA THR A 96 -9.29 -7.88 4.26
C THR A 96 -10.58 -7.15 3.91
N ARG A 97 -10.51 -5.83 3.66
CA ARG A 97 -11.67 -5.05 3.20
C ARG A 97 -12.09 -5.37 1.77
N MET A 98 -11.12 -5.58 0.88
CA MET A 98 -11.41 -6.06 -0.47
C MET A 98 -12.14 -7.41 -0.42
N ILE A 99 -11.69 -8.34 0.42
CA ILE A 99 -12.35 -9.63 0.65
C ILE A 99 -13.79 -9.43 1.13
N VAL A 100 -14.03 -8.57 2.13
CA VAL A 100 -15.39 -8.28 2.62
C VAL A 100 -16.28 -7.70 1.52
N ARG A 101 -15.77 -6.76 0.72
CA ARG A 101 -16.53 -6.16 -0.38
C ARG A 101 -16.87 -7.18 -1.47
N LEU A 102 -15.95 -8.10 -1.76
CA LEU A 102 -16.07 -9.04 -2.88
C LEU A 102 -16.48 -10.44 -2.43
N HIS A 103 -17.03 -10.60 -1.22
CA HIS A 103 -17.31 -11.91 -0.64
C HIS A 103 -18.25 -12.78 -1.48
N GLU A 104 -19.19 -12.16 -2.20
CA GLU A 104 -20.14 -12.83 -3.11
C GLU A 104 -19.44 -13.49 -4.32
N TRP A 105 -18.21 -13.09 -4.62
CA TRP A 105 -17.41 -13.65 -5.72
C TRP A 105 -16.38 -14.66 -5.23
N ILE A 106 -16.26 -14.90 -3.93
CA ILE A 106 -15.28 -15.87 -3.39
C ILE A 106 -15.59 -17.25 -3.97
N GLU A 107 -14.59 -17.81 -4.64
CA GLU A 107 -14.68 -19.17 -5.13
C GLU A 107 -14.73 -20.14 -3.96
N ARG A 108 -15.60 -21.15 -4.06
CA ARG A 108 -15.76 -22.17 -3.01
C ARG A 108 -15.40 -23.55 -3.54
N GLU A 109 -14.72 -24.33 -2.72
CA GLU A 109 -14.46 -25.76 -2.91
C GLU A 109 -15.03 -26.52 -1.70
N SER A 110 -15.89 -27.51 -1.95
CA SER A 110 -16.50 -28.33 -0.87
C SER A 110 -17.10 -27.51 0.29
N ASP A 111 -17.85 -26.46 -0.05
CA ASP A 111 -18.47 -25.47 0.87
C ASP A 111 -17.51 -24.53 1.63
N GLU A 112 -16.19 -24.67 1.46
CA GLU A 112 -15.20 -23.73 2.01
C GLU A 112 -14.80 -22.67 0.98
N GLY A 113 -14.72 -21.41 1.40
CA GLY A 113 -14.22 -20.33 0.54
C GLY A 113 -12.70 -20.37 0.39
N LEU A 114 -12.20 -20.16 -0.82
CA LEU A 114 -10.78 -20.03 -1.12
C LEU A 114 -10.27 -18.64 -0.69
N VAL A 115 -10.15 -18.45 0.63
CA VAL A 115 -9.83 -17.17 1.26
C VAL A 115 -8.93 -17.37 2.47
N TRP A 116 -7.98 -16.46 2.68
CA TRP A 116 -7.04 -16.46 3.81
C TRP A 116 -6.71 -15.01 4.19
N GLU A 117 -5.98 -14.79 5.29
CA GLU A 117 -5.70 -13.44 5.83
C GLU A 117 -5.11 -12.49 4.78
N ARG A 118 -4.29 -13.04 3.89
CA ARG A 118 -3.47 -12.31 2.92
C ARG A 118 -3.93 -12.49 1.48
N GLY A 119 -5.10 -13.06 1.23
CA GLY A 119 -5.56 -13.21 -0.15
C GLY A 119 -6.84 -14.00 -0.32
N VAL A 120 -7.26 -14.06 -1.57
CA VAL A 120 -8.54 -14.66 -1.96
C VAL A 120 -8.51 -15.09 -3.42
N VAL A 121 -9.28 -16.14 -3.72
CA VAL A 121 -9.64 -16.50 -5.09
C VAL A 121 -11.08 -16.10 -5.34
N LEU A 122 -11.28 -15.29 -6.37
CA LEU A 122 -12.57 -14.80 -6.80
C LEU A 122 -12.93 -15.45 -8.14
N ARG A 123 -14.21 -15.73 -8.36
CA ARG A 123 -14.74 -16.24 -9.62
C ARG A 123 -15.92 -15.39 -10.08
N LYS A 124 -15.81 -14.83 -11.28
CA LYS A 124 -16.87 -14.03 -11.90
C LYS A 124 -16.86 -14.22 -13.42
N HIS A 125 -18.03 -14.45 -14.02
CA HIS A 125 -18.20 -14.59 -15.47
C HIS A 125 -17.22 -15.58 -16.16
N GLY A 126 -16.91 -16.70 -15.49
CA GLY A 126 -16.01 -17.73 -16.03
C GLY A 126 -14.52 -17.40 -15.93
N VAL A 127 -14.15 -16.30 -15.28
CA VAL A 127 -12.77 -15.91 -14.98
C VAL A 127 -12.51 -16.14 -13.50
N ARG A 128 -11.30 -16.61 -13.19
CA ARG A 128 -10.78 -16.68 -11.82
C ARG A 128 -9.78 -15.56 -11.62
N ALA A 129 -9.79 -14.94 -10.44
CA ALA A 129 -8.80 -13.97 -10.04
C ALA A 129 -8.22 -14.36 -8.69
N GLN A 130 -6.91 -14.58 -8.66
CA GLN A 130 -6.16 -14.73 -7.43
C GLN A 130 -5.62 -13.36 -7.03
N VAL A 131 -6.01 -12.87 -5.85
CA VAL A 131 -5.55 -11.59 -5.29
C VAL A 131 -4.77 -11.86 -4.01
N THR A 132 -3.49 -11.48 -3.98
CA THR A 132 -2.59 -11.77 -2.85
C THR A 132 -1.79 -10.56 -2.40
N GLU A 133 -1.67 -10.40 -1.08
CA GLU A 133 -0.68 -9.51 -0.46
C GLU A 133 0.64 -10.24 -0.28
N GLU A 134 1.70 -9.67 -0.85
CA GLU A 134 3.04 -10.24 -0.82
C GLU A 134 4.11 -9.16 -0.58
N ILE A 135 5.33 -9.60 -0.30
CA ILE A 135 6.51 -8.75 -0.25
C ILE A 135 7.38 -9.13 -1.45
N THR A 136 7.78 -8.16 -2.27
CA THR A 136 8.64 -8.43 -3.42
C THR A 136 10.00 -8.93 -2.95
N LYS A 137 10.51 -9.97 -3.62
CA LYS A 137 11.81 -10.57 -3.26
C LYS A 137 12.99 -9.64 -3.51
N GLN A 138 12.91 -8.78 -4.51
CA GLN A 138 14.01 -7.91 -4.93
C GLN A 138 14.09 -6.62 -4.10
N GLU A 139 12.94 -5.96 -3.88
CA GLU A 139 12.90 -4.61 -3.30
C GLU A 139 12.36 -4.61 -1.85
N GLY A 140 11.84 -5.74 -1.36
CA GLY A 140 11.22 -5.81 -0.03
C GLY A 140 9.94 -5.00 0.09
N LEU A 141 9.33 -4.59 -1.03
CA LEU A 141 8.15 -3.74 -1.04
C LEU A 141 6.88 -4.57 -0.90
N LYS A 142 5.91 -4.03 -0.16
CA LYS A 142 4.59 -4.64 -0.04
C LYS A 142 3.79 -4.40 -1.31
N VAL A 143 3.20 -5.45 -1.85
CA VAL A 143 2.45 -5.43 -3.11
C VAL A 143 1.16 -6.22 -2.99
N ILE A 144 0.16 -5.83 -3.79
CA ILE A 144 -0.99 -6.67 -4.09
C ILE A 144 -0.80 -7.20 -5.50
N ASN A 145 -0.66 -8.51 -5.65
CA ASN A 145 -0.63 -9.18 -6.94
C ASN A 145 -2.04 -9.64 -7.32
N ILE A 146 -2.41 -9.42 -8.57
CA ILE A 146 -3.64 -9.92 -9.18
C ILE A 146 -3.24 -10.79 -10.38
N VAL A 147 -3.64 -12.06 -10.34
CA VAL A 147 -3.42 -13.03 -11.40
C VAL A 147 -4.78 -13.51 -11.88
N LEU A 148 -5.07 -13.36 -13.17
CA LEU A 148 -6.35 -13.79 -13.74
C LEU A 148 -6.16 -14.95 -14.71
N ASP A 149 -7.05 -15.93 -14.61
CA ASP A 149 -7.15 -17.10 -15.49
C ASP A 149 -8.53 -17.12 -16.16
N GLY A 150 -8.56 -17.40 -17.46
CA GLY A 150 -9.80 -17.46 -18.25
C GLY A 150 -9.67 -16.79 -19.64
N PRO A 151 -10.78 -16.49 -20.33
CA PRO A 151 -10.73 -15.84 -21.64
C PRO A 151 -10.20 -14.40 -21.58
N ALA A 152 -9.24 -14.04 -22.44
CA ALA A 152 -8.53 -12.77 -22.38
C ALA A 152 -9.43 -11.51 -22.33
N SER A 153 -10.55 -11.50 -23.07
CA SER A 153 -11.51 -10.38 -23.03
C SER A 153 -12.19 -10.25 -21.67
N ALA A 154 -12.58 -11.36 -21.06
CA ALA A 154 -13.26 -11.39 -19.76
C ALA A 154 -12.27 -11.13 -18.60
N GLN A 155 -11.01 -11.55 -18.73
CA GLN A 155 -9.96 -11.23 -17.76
C GLN A 155 -9.80 -9.71 -17.60
N LYS A 156 -9.78 -8.97 -18.71
CA LYS A 156 -9.72 -7.50 -18.70
C LYS A 156 -10.91 -6.87 -17.95
N ASP A 157 -12.12 -7.38 -18.18
CA ASP A 157 -13.33 -6.86 -17.55
C ASP A 157 -13.31 -7.10 -16.03
N LEU A 158 -12.91 -8.30 -15.59
CA LEU A 158 -12.75 -8.59 -14.16
C LEU A 158 -11.62 -7.76 -13.53
N LEU A 159 -10.49 -7.57 -14.22
CA LEU A 159 -9.44 -6.69 -13.72
C LEU A 159 -9.94 -5.25 -13.54
N ALA A 160 -10.76 -4.73 -14.48
CA ALA A 160 -11.33 -3.40 -14.37
C ALA A 160 -12.22 -3.27 -13.12
N ASP A 161 -13.04 -4.28 -12.83
CA ASP A 161 -13.85 -4.33 -11.60
C ASP A 161 -12.98 -4.34 -10.33
N LEU A 162 -11.94 -5.18 -10.29
CA LEU A 162 -11.02 -5.27 -9.16
C LEU A 162 -10.27 -3.96 -8.92
N ARG A 163 -9.80 -3.30 -9.99
CA ARG A 163 -9.14 -1.99 -9.93
C ARG A 163 -10.08 -0.92 -9.41
N ALA A 164 -11.33 -0.90 -9.87
CA ALA A 164 -12.33 0.04 -9.38
C ALA A 164 -12.60 -0.12 -7.88
N GLU A 165 -12.70 -1.36 -7.40
CA GLU A 165 -12.93 -1.65 -5.98
C GLU A 165 -11.74 -1.27 -5.09
N LEU A 166 -10.52 -1.56 -5.54
CA LEU A 166 -9.30 -1.14 -4.84
C LEU A 166 -9.18 0.38 -4.80
N ARG A 167 -9.44 1.10 -5.91
CA ARG A 167 -9.51 2.57 -5.93
C ARG A 167 -10.55 3.10 -4.95
N ALA A 168 -11.74 2.52 -4.93
CA ALA A 168 -12.78 2.93 -3.98
C ALA A 168 -12.39 2.69 -2.50
N ILE A 169 -11.58 1.67 -2.20
CA ILE A 169 -11.01 1.47 -0.86
C ILE A 169 -9.97 2.56 -0.55
N HIS A 170 -9.05 2.84 -1.49
CA HIS A 170 -8.06 3.92 -1.34
C HIS A 170 -8.73 5.27 -1.06
N ASP A 171 -9.68 5.68 -1.91
CA ASP A 171 -10.32 6.99 -1.82
C ASP A 171 -11.12 7.16 -0.51
N LYS A 172 -11.86 6.12 -0.12
CA LYS A 172 -12.72 6.16 1.09
C LYS A 172 -11.91 6.16 2.38
N SER A 173 -10.72 5.56 2.39
CA SER A 173 -10.08 5.17 3.67
C SER A 173 -8.63 5.51 3.81
N PHE A 174 -7.94 5.84 2.72
CA PHE A 174 -6.51 6.02 2.72
C PHE A 174 -6.12 7.20 1.82
N ARG A 175 -6.53 8.41 2.21
CA ARG A 175 -6.19 9.64 1.46
C ARG A 175 -4.68 9.85 1.42
N GLY A 176 -4.15 10.21 0.24
CA GLY A 176 -2.74 10.55 0.06
C GLY A 176 -1.81 9.36 -0.13
N ILE A 177 -2.33 8.16 -0.38
CA ILE A 177 -1.48 7.01 -0.70
C ILE A 177 -1.09 7.03 -2.17
N ASN A 178 0.21 7.10 -2.39
CA ASN A 178 0.82 6.97 -3.71
C ASN A 178 1.00 5.48 -4.04
N VAL A 179 -0.08 4.84 -4.51
CA VAL A 179 -0.05 3.47 -5.03
C VAL A 179 0.39 3.49 -6.49
N LYS A 180 1.35 2.64 -6.84
CA LYS A 180 1.81 2.48 -8.24
C LYS A 180 1.16 1.27 -8.87
N GLU A 181 0.46 1.48 -9.98
CA GLU A 181 -0.04 0.41 -10.83
C GLU A 181 1.10 -0.11 -11.74
N MET A 182 1.37 -1.40 -11.65
CA MET A 182 2.50 -2.07 -12.30
C MET A 182 2.00 -3.24 -13.15
N VAL A 183 2.61 -3.46 -14.29
CA VAL A 183 2.33 -4.57 -15.21
C VAL A 183 3.55 -5.51 -15.23
N PRO A 184 3.46 -6.68 -14.57
CA PRO A 184 4.50 -7.70 -14.63
C PRO A 184 4.74 -8.23 -16.05
N ILE A 185 5.99 -8.54 -16.37
CA ILE A 185 6.32 -9.22 -17.62
C ILE A 185 5.87 -10.69 -17.50
N PRO A 186 5.04 -11.23 -18.41
CA PRO A 186 4.52 -12.60 -18.29
C PRO A 186 5.61 -13.67 -18.19
N GLU A 187 6.69 -13.52 -18.95
CA GLU A 187 7.84 -14.43 -18.94
C GLU A 187 8.70 -14.31 -17.68
N GLN A 188 8.69 -13.13 -17.03
CA GLN A 188 9.49 -12.84 -15.85
C GLN A 188 8.73 -11.95 -14.84
N PRO A 189 7.73 -12.50 -14.12
CA PRO A 189 6.78 -11.71 -13.31
C PRO A 189 7.38 -10.95 -12.12
N GLU A 190 8.61 -11.22 -11.74
CA GLU A 190 9.35 -10.42 -10.76
C GLU A 190 9.67 -9.02 -11.28
N ILE A 191 9.85 -8.86 -12.59
CA ILE A 191 10.06 -7.56 -13.24
C ILE A 191 8.68 -7.02 -13.65
N ALA A 192 8.37 -5.82 -13.18
CA ALA A 192 7.13 -5.14 -13.51
C ALA A 192 7.39 -3.70 -13.96
N VAL A 193 6.62 -3.27 -14.96
CA VAL A 193 6.76 -1.94 -15.56
C VAL A 193 5.60 -1.06 -15.09
N PRO A 194 5.84 0.21 -14.71
CA PRO A 194 4.75 1.12 -14.37
C PRO A 194 3.74 1.23 -15.52
N TYR A 195 2.45 1.08 -15.21
CA TYR A 195 1.39 1.17 -16.21
C TYR A 195 1.41 2.52 -16.95
N GLU A 196 1.62 3.62 -16.21
CA GLU A 196 1.74 4.98 -16.74
C GLU A 196 2.91 5.11 -17.74
N HIS A 197 4.03 4.42 -17.49
CA HIS A 197 5.15 4.44 -18.43
C HIS A 197 4.78 3.75 -19.74
N LEU A 198 4.04 2.65 -19.70
CA LEU A 198 3.55 1.97 -20.90
C LEU A 198 2.58 2.87 -21.70
N LEU A 199 1.72 3.62 -21.01
CA LEU A 199 0.83 4.61 -21.65
C LEU A 199 1.63 5.70 -22.36
N LEU A 200 2.67 6.23 -21.72
CA LEU A 200 3.58 7.22 -22.33
C LEU A 200 4.26 6.66 -23.58
N LEU A 201 4.79 5.43 -23.52
CA LEU A 201 5.43 4.80 -24.67
C LEU A 201 4.45 4.64 -25.85
N GLU A 202 3.22 4.19 -25.57
CA GLU A 202 2.17 4.07 -26.60
C GLU A 202 1.81 5.43 -27.21
N ASP A 203 1.68 6.50 -26.40
CA ASP A 203 1.43 7.86 -26.89
C ASP A 203 2.56 8.38 -27.78
N LYS A 204 3.82 8.12 -27.40
CA LYS A 204 5.00 8.48 -28.21
C LYS A 204 5.20 7.60 -29.45
N GLY A 205 4.33 6.61 -29.68
CA GLY A 205 4.45 5.69 -30.80
C GLY A 205 5.63 4.72 -30.70
N ILE A 206 6.14 4.49 -29.48
CA ILE A 206 7.20 3.52 -29.21
C ILE A 206 6.54 2.14 -29.07
N GLU A 207 6.81 1.26 -30.02
CA GLU A 207 6.17 -0.06 -30.06
C GLU A 207 6.88 -1.09 -29.17
N ARG A 208 8.20 -0.97 -29.02
CA ARG A 208 9.05 -1.92 -28.28
C ARG A 208 10.07 -1.17 -27.44
N PHE A 209 10.41 -1.74 -26.28
CA PHE A 209 11.40 -1.19 -25.36
C PHE A 209 12.02 -2.32 -24.53
N ILE A 210 13.15 -2.05 -23.88
CA ILE A 210 13.79 -2.96 -22.93
C ILE A 210 13.48 -2.46 -21.52
N PRO A 211 12.66 -3.19 -20.73
CA PRO A 211 12.39 -2.86 -19.33
C PRO A 211 13.65 -2.87 -18.47
N GLN A 212 13.70 -2.00 -17.46
CA GLN A 212 14.77 -2.04 -16.48
C GLN A 212 14.79 -3.40 -15.75
N GLY A 213 15.98 -4.01 -15.67
CA GLY A 213 16.16 -5.32 -15.05
C GLY A 213 15.86 -6.50 -15.98
N TYR A 214 15.40 -6.25 -17.21
CA TYR A 214 15.16 -7.27 -18.23
C TYR A 214 16.13 -7.08 -19.41
N SER A 215 16.45 -8.17 -20.12
CA SER A 215 17.41 -8.14 -21.23
C SER A 215 16.78 -8.18 -22.62
N GLU A 216 15.48 -8.46 -22.71
CA GLU A 216 14.78 -8.62 -23.99
C GLU A 216 13.81 -7.47 -24.28
N GLU A 217 13.57 -7.23 -25.57
CA GLU A 217 12.61 -6.22 -26.01
C GLU A 217 11.17 -6.73 -25.90
N VAL A 218 10.35 -5.97 -25.16
CA VAL A 218 8.93 -6.26 -24.96
C VAL A 218 8.08 -5.32 -25.80
N GLU A 219 7.00 -5.84 -26.39
CA GLU A 219 6.00 -5.04 -27.10
C GLU A 219 5.08 -4.31 -26.12
N VAL A 220 4.98 -2.99 -26.24
CA VAL A 220 4.19 -2.12 -25.36
C VAL A 220 2.71 -2.50 -25.38
N ARG A 221 2.14 -2.70 -26.59
CA ARG A 221 0.73 -3.06 -26.77
C ARG A 221 0.39 -4.43 -26.19
N ARG A 222 1.32 -5.38 -26.25
CA ARG A 222 1.13 -6.71 -25.66
C ARG A 222 0.83 -6.61 -24.16
N LEU A 223 1.55 -5.74 -23.44
CA LEU A 223 1.34 -5.50 -22.02
C LEU A 223 0.04 -4.71 -21.74
N LEU A 224 -0.28 -3.71 -22.58
CA LEU A 224 -1.45 -2.85 -22.37
C LEU A 224 -2.79 -3.50 -22.76
N ASN A 225 -2.79 -4.41 -23.74
CA ASN A 225 -4.01 -5.04 -24.29
C ASN A 225 -4.81 -5.83 -23.28
N GLY A 226 -4.14 -6.42 -22.28
CA GLY A 226 -4.80 -7.08 -21.16
C GLY A 226 -5.49 -6.11 -20.21
N ILE A 227 -4.93 -4.91 -20.01
CA ILE A 227 -5.34 -4.02 -18.91
C ILE A 227 -6.56 -3.18 -19.28
N GLU A 228 -6.48 -2.47 -20.41
CA GLU A 228 -7.54 -1.57 -20.86
C GLU A 228 -7.62 -1.52 -22.39
N PRO A 229 -8.81 -1.26 -22.96
CA PRO A 229 -8.93 -1.04 -24.39
C PRO A 229 -8.29 0.30 -24.82
N PRO A 230 -7.78 0.41 -26.06
CA PRO A 230 -7.10 1.63 -26.54
C PRO A 230 -7.88 2.94 -26.34
N GLN A 231 -9.21 2.89 -26.43
CA GLN A 231 -10.08 4.06 -26.28
C GLN A 231 -10.07 4.63 -24.84
N LYS A 232 -9.80 3.79 -23.83
CA LYS A 232 -9.73 4.21 -22.42
C LYS A 232 -8.33 4.67 -22.01
N ARG A 233 -7.29 4.07 -22.59
CA ARG A 233 -5.88 4.38 -22.28
C ARG A 233 -5.51 5.84 -22.46
N ARG A 234 -5.94 6.45 -23.58
CA ARG A 234 -5.68 7.87 -23.85
C ARG A 234 -6.27 8.78 -22.76
N ARG A 235 -7.48 8.48 -22.28
CA ARG A 235 -8.12 9.26 -21.20
C ARG A 235 -7.41 9.09 -19.87
N GLU A 236 -6.91 7.90 -19.56
CA GLU A 236 -6.11 7.68 -18.34
C GLU A 236 -4.77 8.39 -18.43
N TYR A 237 -4.12 8.42 -19.60
CA TYR A 237 -2.92 9.22 -19.81
C TYR A 237 -3.20 10.72 -19.69
N GLU A 238 -4.28 11.22 -20.29
CA GLU A 238 -4.72 12.62 -20.16
C GLU A 238 -5.02 12.96 -18.69
N ARG A 239 -5.70 12.09 -17.94
CA ARG A 239 -5.92 12.28 -16.50
C ARG A 239 -4.60 12.31 -15.73
N TYR A 240 -3.68 11.40 -16.04
CA TYR A 240 -2.36 11.38 -15.41
C TYR A 240 -1.58 12.67 -15.70
N GLU A 241 -1.58 13.14 -16.95
CA GLU A 241 -1.00 14.44 -17.31
C GLU A 241 -1.72 15.57 -16.59
N GLU A 242 -3.06 15.59 -16.54
CA GLU A 242 -3.83 16.58 -15.81
C GLU A 242 -3.52 16.55 -14.31
N ASP A 243 -3.38 15.39 -13.69
CA ASP A 243 -2.99 15.27 -12.29
C ASP A 243 -1.58 15.86 -12.08
N ILE A 244 -0.64 15.61 -12.99
CA ILE A 244 0.66 16.30 -13.00
C ILE A 244 0.45 17.82 -13.15
N HIS A 245 -0.35 18.28 -14.12
CA HIS A 245 -0.56 19.70 -14.41
C HIS A 245 -1.37 20.43 -13.34
N VAL A 246 -2.31 19.79 -12.64
CA VAL A 246 -3.13 20.34 -11.55
C VAL A 246 -2.28 20.46 -10.28
N HIS A 247 -1.42 19.48 -10.00
CA HIS A 247 -0.40 19.65 -8.97
C HIS A 247 0.57 20.82 -9.31
N VAL A 248 0.84 21.08 -10.60
CA VAL A 248 1.63 22.23 -11.04
C VAL A 248 0.84 23.56 -10.99
N HIS A 249 -0.45 23.58 -11.35
CA HIS A 249 -1.27 24.81 -11.42
C HIS A 249 -1.73 25.29 -10.03
N ASN A 250 -2.00 24.39 -9.09
CA ASN A 250 -2.38 24.77 -7.72
C ASN A 250 -1.18 25.32 -6.92
N GLU A 251 0.04 25.12 -7.41
CA GLU A 251 1.27 25.72 -6.89
C GLU A 251 1.67 27.04 -7.58
N PHE A 252 1.00 27.42 -8.67
CA PHE A 252 1.29 28.63 -9.43
C PHE A 252 0.05 29.53 -9.52
N LYS A 253 -0.03 30.53 -8.64
CA LYS A 253 -0.69 31.80 -8.99
C LYS A 253 0.36 32.72 -9.60
N PRO A 254 0.45 32.89 -10.93
CA PRO A 254 1.37 33.84 -11.49
C PRO A 254 0.86 35.25 -11.22
N THR A 255 1.60 36.03 -10.44
CA THR A 255 1.52 37.49 -10.51
C THR A 255 2.18 37.90 -11.82
N MET A 256 1.39 38.30 -12.81
CA MET A 256 1.92 38.78 -14.08
C MET A 256 2.58 40.14 -13.90
N THR A 257 3.92 40.16 -14.03
CA THR A 257 4.64 41.36 -14.44
C THR A 257 5.19 41.09 -15.84
N GLN A 258 4.61 41.75 -16.85
CA GLN A 258 5.08 41.67 -18.22
C GLN A 258 6.42 42.39 -18.36
N SER A 259 7.41 41.69 -18.91
CA SER A 259 8.44 42.30 -19.76
C SER A 259 8.84 41.29 -20.83
N VAL A 260 8.51 41.65 -22.07
CA VAL A 260 8.72 40.89 -23.30
C VAL A 260 10.20 40.92 -23.68
N ASN A 261 10.79 39.75 -23.96
CA ASN A 261 11.74 39.58 -25.07
C ASN A 261 11.95 38.10 -25.40
N GLN A 262 11.83 37.79 -26.69
CA GLN A 262 11.96 36.46 -27.29
C GLN A 262 13.44 36.07 -27.52
N ASN A 263 13.65 34.75 -27.62
CA ASN A 263 14.86 34.00 -27.99
C ASN A 263 15.68 33.43 -26.82
N VAL A 264 15.31 32.22 -26.37
CA VAL A 264 16.26 31.27 -25.79
C VAL A 264 15.93 29.88 -26.32
N GLN A 265 16.93 29.22 -26.91
CA GLN A 265 16.91 27.81 -27.27
C GLN A 265 16.49 26.98 -26.05
N GLN A 266 15.47 26.13 -26.18
CA GLN A 266 15.12 25.17 -25.14
C GLN A 266 16.21 24.07 -25.11
N THR A 267 17.26 24.30 -24.34
CA THR A 267 17.91 23.20 -23.64
C THR A 267 16.90 22.68 -22.63
N ALA A 268 16.36 21.48 -22.88
CA ALA A 268 15.56 20.75 -21.89
C ALA A 268 16.48 20.39 -20.72
N THR A 269 16.65 21.31 -19.77
CA THR A 269 17.19 20.97 -18.47
C THR A 269 16.07 20.22 -17.76
N SER A 270 16.15 18.89 -17.76
CA SER A 270 15.29 18.02 -16.95
C SER A 270 15.41 18.47 -15.50
N THR A 271 14.49 19.32 -15.06
CA THR A 271 14.34 19.72 -13.67
C THR A 271 13.69 18.53 -12.98
N PHE A 272 14.53 17.70 -12.36
CA PHE A 272 14.07 16.74 -11.38
C PHE A 272 13.35 17.53 -10.29
N ASN A 273 12.02 17.58 -10.33
CA ASN A 273 11.23 18.09 -9.22
C ASN A 273 11.42 17.11 -8.07
N VAL A 274 12.32 17.46 -7.16
CA VAL A 274 12.52 16.77 -5.88
C VAL A 274 11.32 17.10 -4.98
N THR A 275 10.14 16.60 -5.33
CA THR A 275 8.92 16.73 -4.50
C THR A 275 8.76 15.54 -3.54
N VAL A 276 9.80 14.74 -3.37
CA VAL A 276 9.85 13.64 -2.41
C VAL A 276 11.00 14.04 -1.49
N HIS A 277 10.83 14.24 -0.18
CA HIS A 277 11.11 13.18 0.79
C HIS A 277 10.61 13.50 2.22
N PHE A 278 10.00 14.66 2.48
CA PHE A 278 9.53 15.03 3.83
C PHE A 278 8.33 14.21 4.29
N GLU A 279 7.35 13.96 3.43
CA GLU A 279 6.18 13.14 3.79
C GLU A 279 6.56 11.72 4.20
N SER A 280 7.50 11.10 3.47
CA SER A 280 8.01 9.77 3.81
C SER A 280 8.75 9.75 5.14
N LEU A 281 9.58 10.78 5.40
CA LEU A 281 10.23 10.94 6.71
C LEU A 281 9.21 11.10 7.84
N LEU A 282 8.22 11.98 7.67
CA LEU A 282 7.17 12.24 8.64
C LEU A 282 6.28 11.00 8.88
N GLY A 283 6.09 10.17 7.86
CA GLY A 283 5.38 8.88 7.92
C GLY A 283 6.13 7.86 8.78
N SER A 284 7.41 7.58 8.46
CA SER A 284 8.22 6.65 9.25
C SER A 284 8.40 7.11 10.70
N MET A 285 8.50 8.43 10.95
CA MET A 285 8.53 8.97 12.31
C MET A 285 7.21 8.75 13.05
N ASN A 286 6.06 8.84 12.36
CA ASN A 286 4.76 8.59 12.98
C ASN A 286 4.58 7.12 13.37
N GLU A 287 5.02 6.20 12.51
CA GLU A 287 4.98 4.76 12.77
C GLU A 287 5.80 4.43 14.03
N LEU A 288 7.02 4.95 14.14
CA LEU A 288 7.84 4.73 15.33
C LEU A 288 7.23 5.33 16.58
N ARG A 289 6.64 6.53 16.48
CA ARG A 289 5.95 7.18 17.59
C ARG A 289 4.80 6.31 18.11
N GLU A 290 3.97 5.76 17.23
CA GLU A 290 2.84 4.91 17.63
C GLU A 290 3.28 3.64 18.34
N GLU A 291 4.40 3.04 17.92
CA GLU A 291 5.00 1.89 18.60
C GLU A 291 5.65 2.26 19.95
N LEU A 292 6.16 3.48 20.10
CA LEU A 292 6.75 3.98 21.34
C LEU A 292 5.71 4.45 22.36
N GLU A 293 4.56 4.98 21.92
CA GLU A 293 3.50 5.50 22.78
C GLU A 293 3.14 4.58 23.98
N PRO A 294 2.95 3.24 23.80
CA PRO A 294 2.60 2.36 24.92
C PRO A 294 3.76 2.03 25.87
N VAL A 295 5.02 2.22 25.45
CA VAL A 295 6.20 1.70 26.17
C VAL A 295 7.21 2.78 26.60
N ALA A 296 7.17 3.94 25.96
CA ALA A 296 8.10 5.07 26.10
C ALA A 296 7.41 6.38 25.66
N PRO A 297 6.45 6.89 26.45
CA PRO A 297 5.61 8.02 26.07
C PRO A 297 6.37 9.36 25.99
N GLU A 298 7.44 9.54 26.77
CA GLU A 298 8.26 10.76 26.70
C GLU A 298 9.08 10.81 25.39
N GLU A 299 9.59 9.66 24.95
CA GLU A 299 10.28 9.49 23.68
C GLU A 299 9.32 9.63 22.49
N ALA A 300 8.10 9.08 22.59
CA ALA A 300 7.05 9.28 21.59
C ALA A 300 6.69 10.78 21.45
N LYS A 301 6.59 11.50 22.56
CA LYS A 301 6.36 12.94 22.57
C LYS A 301 7.51 13.72 21.92
N GLU A 302 8.76 13.33 22.15
CA GLU A 302 9.91 13.95 21.49
C GLU A 302 9.83 13.80 19.95
N ILE A 303 9.44 12.62 19.46
CA ILE A 303 9.24 12.38 18.02
C ILE A 303 8.07 13.22 17.48
N ALA A 304 6.97 13.32 18.23
CA ALA A 304 5.82 14.14 17.86
C ALA A 304 6.21 15.63 17.68
N ASP A 305 6.99 16.17 18.62
CA ASP A 305 7.49 17.55 18.58
C ASP A 305 8.45 17.79 17.39
N LEU A 306 9.33 16.82 17.09
CA LEU A 306 10.22 16.89 15.93
C LEU A 306 9.43 16.86 14.63
N ARG A 307 8.43 15.99 14.55
CA ARG A 307 7.56 15.84 13.39
C ARG A 307 6.78 17.12 13.11
N GLU A 308 6.20 17.76 14.12
CA GLU A 308 5.48 19.03 13.94
C GLU A 308 6.38 20.14 13.40
N ARG A 309 7.66 20.15 13.80
CA ARG A 309 8.66 21.11 13.28
C ARG A 309 9.03 20.81 11.84
N LEU A 310 9.22 19.54 11.49
CA LEU A 310 9.51 19.10 10.13
C LEU A 310 8.32 19.30 9.18
N LYS A 311 7.09 19.24 9.70
CA LYS A 311 5.87 19.51 8.94
C LYS A 311 5.88 20.89 8.27
N LYS A 312 6.54 21.87 8.89
CA LYS A 312 6.70 23.23 8.33
C LYS A 312 7.61 23.28 7.09
N LEU A 313 8.29 22.19 6.78
CA LEU A 313 9.11 21.99 5.60
C LEU A 313 8.43 21.11 4.55
N GLU A 314 7.19 20.65 4.80
CA GLU A 314 6.38 20.03 3.74
C GLU A 314 6.18 21.03 2.60
N GLY A 315 6.31 20.56 1.35
CA GLY A 315 6.16 21.39 0.16
C GLY A 315 7.36 22.30 -0.14
N THR A 316 8.52 22.13 0.50
CA THR A 316 9.76 22.82 0.09
C THR A 316 10.19 22.41 -1.31
N LYS A 317 10.53 23.38 -2.16
CA LYS A 317 10.98 23.18 -3.54
C LYS A 317 12.50 23.32 -3.66
N GLU A 318 13.07 23.07 -4.85
CA GLU A 318 14.51 23.19 -5.09
C GLU A 318 15.08 24.57 -4.71
N GLU A 319 14.29 25.63 -4.90
CA GLU A 319 14.61 27.01 -4.50
C GLU A 319 14.61 27.24 -2.96
N ASP A 320 13.91 26.40 -2.19
CA ASP A 320 13.87 26.43 -0.73
C ASP A 320 15.00 25.63 -0.07
N LYS A 321 15.90 25.03 -0.85
CA LYS A 321 16.99 24.19 -0.38
C LYS A 321 17.85 24.85 0.72
N ALA A 322 18.11 26.16 0.60
CA ALA A 322 18.83 26.92 1.62
C ALA A 322 18.05 27.01 2.94
N LYS A 323 16.74 27.28 2.87
CA LYS A 323 15.83 27.34 4.02
C LYS A 323 15.70 25.98 4.71
N ALA A 324 15.63 24.90 3.94
CA ALA A 324 15.62 23.54 4.47
C ALA A 324 16.94 23.25 5.21
N LYS A 325 18.09 23.54 4.58
CA LYS A 325 19.43 23.35 5.18
C LYS A 325 19.60 24.11 6.50
N GLU A 326 19.08 25.33 6.58
CA GLU A 326 19.14 26.17 7.79
C GLU A 326 18.13 25.75 8.87
N SER A 327 17.23 24.80 8.58
CA SER A 327 16.23 24.37 9.54
C SER A 327 16.85 23.63 10.73
N THR A 328 16.52 24.12 11.91
CA THR A 328 16.83 23.44 13.17
C THR A 328 16.11 22.09 13.30
N ALA A 329 15.04 21.83 12.53
CA ALA A 329 14.31 20.57 12.58
C ALA A 329 15.12 19.40 12.00
N LEU A 330 15.79 19.60 10.86
CA LEU A 330 16.62 18.55 10.22
C LEU A 330 17.85 18.21 11.07
N SER A 331 18.54 19.23 11.59
CA SER A 331 19.69 19.02 12.46
C SER A 331 19.32 18.33 13.78
N LYS A 332 18.14 18.59 14.34
CA LYS A 332 17.63 17.86 15.51
C LYS A 332 17.25 16.42 15.17
N THR A 333 16.62 16.19 14.01
CA THR A 333 16.27 14.84 13.53
C THR A 333 17.52 13.98 13.37
N ARG A 334 18.60 14.56 12.84
CA ARG A 334 19.90 13.89 12.76
C ARG A 334 20.43 13.48 14.14
N ARG A 335 20.46 14.41 15.10
CA ARG A 335 20.95 14.12 16.46
C ARG A 335 20.11 13.05 17.14
N TRP A 336 18.80 13.09 16.92
CA TRP A 336 17.88 12.08 17.42
C TRP A 336 18.17 10.70 16.78
N LEU A 337 18.42 10.63 15.46
CA LEU A 337 18.85 9.38 14.81
C LEU A 337 20.19 8.86 15.36
N GLU A 338 21.13 9.76 15.66
CA GLU A 338 22.41 9.41 16.27
C GLU A 338 22.23 8.89 17.71
N SER A 339 21.27 9.42 18.49
CA SER A 339 20.99 8.94 19.85
C SER A 339 20.25 7.60 19.87
N VAL A 340 19.37 7.35 18.90
CA VAL A 340 18.70 6.04 18.75
C VAL A 340 19.71 4.93 18.45
N ASN A 341 20.76 5.24 17.68
CA ASN A 341 21.83 4.28 17.37
C ASN A 341 22.64 3.85 18.60
N ASP A 342 22.64 4.67 19.65
CA ASP A 342 23.35 4.38 20.87
C ASP A 342 22.50 3.45 21.74
N THR A 343 22.76 2.14 21.62
CA THR A 343 22.10 1.08 22.38
C THR A 343 22.39 1.14 23.89
N SER A 344 23.26 2.05 24.34
CA SER A 344 23.42 2.33 25.77
C SER A 344 22.29 3.21 26.33
N THR A 345 21.62 3.99 25.48
CA THR A 345 20.53 4.92 25.84
C THR A 345 19.20 4.21 26.10
N VAL A 346 18.29 4.89 26.82
CA VAL A 346 16.92 4.38 27.08
C VAL A 346 16.17 4.20 25.76
N LEU A 347 16.29 5.17 24.85
CA LEU A 347 15.65 5.15 23.53
C LEU A 347 16.15 3.98 22.67
N GLY A 348 17.47 3.79 22.56
CA GLY A 348 18.04 2.67 21.79
C GLY A 348 17.60 1.31 22.30
N LYS A 349 17.61 1.10 23.63
CA LYS A 349 17.15 -0.15 24.26
C LYS A 349 15.66 -0.41 24.08
N THR A 350 14.85 0.65 24.06
CA THR A 350 13.40 0.52 23.84
C THR A 350 13.11 0.14 22.40
N VAL A 351 13.77 0.78 21.44
CA VAL A 351 13.63 0.48 20.01
C VAL A 351 14.00 -0.97 19.68
N GLU A 352 15.08 -1.51 20.27
CA GLU A 352 15.46 -2.92 20.08
C GLU A 352 14.39 -3.91 20.57
N LYS A 353 13.63 -3.54 21.59
CA LYS A 353 12.57 -4.38 22.18
C LYS A 353 11.25 -4.31 21.43
N ILE A 354 11.05 -3.27 20.62
CA ILE A 354 9.88 -3.13 19.75
C ILE A 354 10.04 -4.07 18.55
N LYS A 355 9.01 -4.89 18.29
CA LYS A 355 9.02 -5.81 17.15
C LYS A 355 9.06 -5.02 15.84
N GLY A 356 10.20 -5.05 15.14
CA GLY A 356 10.40 -4.28 13.92
C GLY A 356 10.85 -2.82 14.14
N GLY A 357 11.06 -2.39 15.39
CA GLY A 357 11.46 -1.02 15.73
C GLY A 357 12.76 -0.58 15.06
N VAL A 358 13.76 -1.47 15.01
CA VAL A 358 15.02 -1.23 14.29
C VAL A 358 14.78 -0.97 12.80
N GLY A 359 13.87 -1.72 12.16
CA GLY A 359 13.51 -1.53 10.76
C GLY A 359 12.84 -0.18 10.50
N ILE A 360 11.94 0.25 11.40
CA ILE A 360 11.29 1.56 11.30
C ILE A 360 12.33 2.69 11.42
N VAL A 361 13.28 2.57 12.36
CA VAL A 361 14.39 3.54 12.51
C VAL A 361 15.30 3.58 11.28
N GLN A 362 15.61 2.41 10.69
CA GLN A 362 16.35 2.33 9.43
C GLN A 362 15.61 3.10 8.32
N ASP A 363 14.29 3.01 8.24
CA ASP A 363 13.50 3.73 7.24
C ASP A 363 13.46 5.24 7.50
N VAL A 364 13.34 5.68 8.77
CA VAL A 364 13.52 7.10 9.14
C VAL A 364 14.89 7.61 8.70
N ALA A 365 15.95 6.84 8.92
CA ALA A 365 17.31 7.18 8.52
C ALA A 365 17.49 7.24 7.00
N LYS A 366 16.90 6.30 6.23
CA LYS A 366 16.91 6.35 4.75
C LYS A 366 16.24 7.61 4.23
N HIS A 367 15.05 7.93 4.74
CA HIS A 367 14.30 9.11 4.31
C HIS A 367 15.02 10.41 4.70
N TYR A 368 15.57 10.48 5.91
CA TYR A 368 16.41 11.61 6.33
C TYR A 368 17.61 11.78 5.40
N ASN A 369 18.34 10.70 5.06
CA ASN A 369 19.54 10.80 4.23
C ASN A 369 19.26 11.32 2.82
N LYS A 370 18.10 10.98 2.23
CA LYS A 370 17.69 11.53 0.93
C LYS A 370 17.44 13.04 1.02
N ILE A 371 16.82 13.53 2.10
CA ILE A 371 16.62 14.97 2.34
C ILE A 371 17.97 15.64 2.62
N ALA A 372 18.83 15.02 3.42
CA ALA A 372 20.13 15.56 3.78
C ALA A 372 21.04 15.68 2.55
N GLU A 373 21.06 14.67 1.68
CA GLU A 373 21.73 14.72 0.38
C GLU A 373 21.20 15.87 -0.47
N TRP A 374 19.88 15.96 -0.58
CA TRP A 374 19.22 17.01 -1.35
C TRP A 374 19.60 18.40 -0.86
N CYS A 375 19.59 18.69 0.43
CA CYS A 375 19.91 20.02 0.97
C CYS A 375 21.38 20.25 1.36
N GLY A 376 22.26 19.26 1.16
CA GLY A 376 23.67 19.35 1.53
C GLY A 376 23.92 19.38 3.04
N LEU A 377 23.08 18.70 3.82
CA LEU A 377 23.30 18.40 5.22
C LEU A 377 24.06 17.07 5.37
N PRO A 378 24.76 16.85 6.50
CA PRO A 378 25.43 15.58 6.70
C PRO A 378 24.43 14.44 6.92
N GLN A 379 24.74 13.31 6.31
CA GLN A 379 23.99 12.07 6.40
C GLN A 379 24.33 11.30 7.68
N VAL A 380 23.40 10.47 8.14
CA VAL A 380 23.67 9.51 9.22
C VAL A 380 24.35 8.25 8.66
N PRO A 381 25.24 7.58 9.42
CA PRO A 381 26.03 6.45 8.92
C PRO A 381 25.17 5.30 8.38
N SER A 382 25.61 4.65 7.30
CA SER A 382 24.91 3.48 6.73
C SER A 382 24.83 2.27 7.67
N VAL A 383 25.57 2.28 8.79
CA VAL A 383 25.46 1.25 9.84
C VAL A 383 24.08 1.29 10.51
N LEU A 384 23.43 2.47 10.54
CA LEU A 384 22.02 2.64 10.91
C LEU A 384 21.05 2.14 9.83
N LEU A 385 21.52 1.65 8.69
CA LEU A 385 20.73 1.24 7.52
C LEU A 385 20.89 -0.26 7.19
N LYS A 386 21.62 -1.01 8.02
CA LYS A 386 21.90 -2.45 7.84
C LYS A 386 21.33 -3.28 8.96
#